data_AF-A0A7J7MSQ4-F1
#
_entry.id   AF-A0A7J7MSQ4-F1
#
_cell.length_a   1.000
_cell.length_b   1.000
_cell.length_c   1.000
_cell.angle_alpha   90.00
_cell.angle_beta   90.00
_cell.angle_gamma   90.00
#
_symmetry.space_group_name_H-M   'P 1'
#
loop_
_entity.id
_entity.type
_entity.pdbx_description
1 polymer ?
#
loop_
_entity_poly.entity_id
_entity_poly.type
_entity_poly.pdbx_seq_one_letter_code
_entity_poly.pdbx_strand_id
1 'polypeptide(L)'
;MRSADISDSIGNVNALVLLIEQVIEEIGAENVVQVVTFTMLGCMEEVDKQFAEKRMNIFWTVCASHCICLMLEKFETMSFIKEVTSKAMIITKFLYSRETILKLVSKHVSERSLVNSSRIRSVRPSLTLENIVLEKENLQKMFGSSAWNTSIWASRADGKRVDNRKVVFLE
;
A
#
# COMPACT_ATOMS: atom_id res chain seq x y z
N MET A 1 -13.27 0.64 24.78
CA MET A 1 -13.35 0.45 23.31
C MET A 1 -14.13 -0.82 23.06
N ARG A 2 -15.29 -0.73 22.39
CA ARG A 2 -16.10 -1.90 22.00
C ARG A 2 -15.64 -2.38 20.63
N SER A 3 -15.59 -3.69 20.43
CA SER A 3 -15.32 -4.32 19.13
C SER A 3 -16.27 -5.48 18.93
N ALA A 4 -16.73 -5.68 17.70
CA ALA A 4 -17.54 -6.83 17.31
C ALA A 4 -16.92 -7.45 16.07
N ASP A 5 -16.92 -8.78 15.99
CA ASP A 5 -16.61 -9.48 14.75
C ASP A 5 -17.87 -9.48 13.88
N ILE A 6 -17.72 -9.00 12.65
CA ILE A 6 -18.81 -8.90 11.67
C ILE A 6 -18.58 -9.81 10.47
N SER A 7 -17.58 -10.69 10.52
CA SER A 7 -17.18 -11.54 9.40
C SER A 7 -18.33 -12.39 8.85
N ASP A 8 -19.18 -12.92 9.74
CA ASP A 8 -20.35 -13.73 9.37
C ASP A 8 -21.54 -12.90 8.84
N SER A 9 -21.50 -11.57 9.03
CA SER A 9 -22.52 -10.63 8.58
C SER A 9 -22.13 -9.89 7.30
N ILE A 10 -20.95 -10.19 6.73
CA ILE A 10 -20.49 -9.58 5.48
C ILE A 10 -21.47 -9.94 4.37
N GLY A 11 -22.09 -8.93 3.75
CA GLY A 11 -23.10 -9.10 2.70
C GLY A 11 -24.54 -9.10 3.21
N ASN A 12 -24.77 -9.14 4.53
CA ASN A 12 -26.10 -9.03 5.12
C ASN A 12 -26.35 -7.59 5.60
N VAL A 13 -27.02 -6.80 4.76
CA VAL A 13 -27.37 -5.40 5.04
C VAL A 13 -28.07 -5.25 6.40
N ASN A 14 -29.12 -6.04 6.63
CA ASN A 14 -29.96 -5.90 7.82
C ASN A 14 -29.19 -6.18 9.11
N ALA A 15 -28.34 -7.21 9.12
CA ALA A 15 -27.50 -7.53 10.26
C ALA A 15 -26.53 -6.38 10.59
N LEU A 16 -25.92 -5.77 9.57
CA LEU A 16 -25.00 -4.65 9.74
C LEU A 16 -25.70 -3.38 10.23
N VAL A 17 -26.88 -3.06 9.67
CA VAL A 17 -27.71 -1.92 10.14
C VAL A 17 -28.07 -2.11 11.61
N LEU A 18 -28.57 -3.29 12.00
CA LEU A 18 -28.95 -3.59 13.38
C LEU A 18 -27.76 -3.49 14.35
N LEU A 19 -26.59 -3.99 13.96
CA LEU A 19 -25.37 -3.89 14.77
C LEU A 19 -24.97 -2.42 15.02
N ILE A 20 -25.05 -1.58 13.98
CA ILE A 20 -24.71 -0.16 14.10
C ILE A 20 -25.76 0.58 14.92
N GLU A 21 -27.04 0.31 14.70
CA GLU A 21 -28.13 0.87 15.51
C GLU A 21 -27.98 0.55 16.99
N GLN A 22 -27.67 -0.72 17.32
CA GLN A 22 -27.43 -1.15 18.70
C GLN A 22 -26.28 -0.37 19.35
N VAL A 23 -25.17 -0.17 18.62
CA VAL A 23 -24.03 0.62 19.11
C VAL A 23 -24.41 2.08 19.35
N ILE A 24 -25.20 2.67 18.45
CA ILE A 24 -25.65 4.07 18.58
C ILE A 24 -26.61 4.24 19.75
N GLU A 25 -27.55 3.31 19.94
CA GLU A 25 -28.48 3.34 21.06
C GLU A 25 -27.78 3.21 22.41
N GLU A 26 -26.76 2.35 22.50
CA GLU A 26 -25.94 2.23 23.71
C GLU A 26 -25.15 3.52 24.03
N ILE A 27 -24.75 4.28 23.02
CA ILE A 27 -24.02 5.55 23.18
C ILE A 27 -24.99 6.75 23.39
N GLY A 28 -26.23 6.63 22.92
CA GLY A 28 -27.17 7.73 22.76
C GLY A 28 -26.96 8.44 21.42
N ALA A 29 -28.01 8.52 20.60
CA ALA A 29 -27.91 9.03 19.23
C ALA A 29 -27.46 10.51 19.17
N GLU A 30 -27.79 11.29 20.18
CA GLU A 30 -27.36 12.69 20.35
C GLU A 30 -25.85 12.85 20.57
N ASN A 31 -25.16 11.78 20.99
CA ASN A 31 -23.73 11.76 21.24
C ASN A 31 -22.92 11.26 20.05
N VAL A 32 -23.59 10.80 18.98
CA VAL A 32 -22.96 10.27 17.77
C VAL A 32 -23.07 11.29 16.65
N VAL A 33 -21.91 11.76 16.16
CA VAL A 33 -21.86 12.72 15.04
C VAL A 33 -21.56 12.04 13.70
N GLN A 34 -20.79 10.94 13.73
CA GLN A 34 -20.28 10.32 12.51
C GLN A 34 -20.04 8.83 12.66
N VAL A 35 -20.37 8.08 11.61
CA VAL A 35 -19.95 6.70 11.38
C VAL A 35 -18.90 6.70 10.27
N VAL A 36 -17.77 6.05 10.54
CA VAL A 36 -16.66 5.93 9.58
C VAL A 36 -16.47 4.46 9.21
N THR A 37 -16.64 4.12 7.93
CA THR A 37 -16.48 2.75 7.42
C THR A 37 -15.18 2.58 6.63
N PHE A 38 -14.66 1.36 6.57
CA PHE A 38 -13.43 1.08 5.81
C PHE A 38 -13.66 0.90 4.31
N THR A 39 -14.88 0.57 3.87
CA THR A 39 -15.20 0.30 2.46
C THR A 39 -16.67 0.61 2.18
N MET A 40 -16.96 1.04 0.95
CA MET A 40 -18.34 1.14 0.43
C MET A 40 -18.71 -0.05 -0.47
N LEU A 41 -17.78 -0.98 -0.71
CA LEU A 41 -18.04 -2.14 -1.56
C LEU A 41 -19.01 -3.13 -0.90
N GLY A 42 -19.72 -3.89 -1.74
CA GLY A 42 -20.67 -4.91 -1.28
C GLY A 42 -21.96 -4.29 -0.80
N CYS A 43 -22.40 -4.66 0.40
CA CYS A 43 -23.67 -4.23 0.97
C CYS A 43 -23.62 -2.85 1.66
N MET A 44 -22.44 -2.22 1.76
CA MET A 44 -22.26 -1.00 2.57
C MET A 44 -22.97 0.24 2.00
N GLU A 45 -23.12 0.33 0.68
CA GLU A 45 -23.91 1.40 0.04
C GLU A 45 -25.40 1.31 0.45
N GLU A 46 -25.94 0.10 0.50
CA GLU A 46 -27.33 -0.11 0.93
C GLU A 46 -27.49 0.08 2.45
N VAL A 47 -26.49 -0.30 3.25
CA VAL A 47 -26.44 -0.01 4.69
C VAL A 47 -26.47 1.50 4.93
N ASP A 48 -25.63 2.26 4.22
CA ASP A 48 -25.59 3.74 4.30
C ASP A 48 -26.95 4.33 3.94
N LYS A 49 -27.55 3.90 2.83
CA LYS A 49 -28.87 4.37 2.39
C LYS A 49 -29.96 4.11 3.44
N GLN A 50 -30.07 2.89 3.96
CA GLN A 50 -31.05 2.56 5.00
C GLN A 50 -30.80 3.31 6.30
N PHE A 51 -29.52 3.56 6.61
CA PHE A 51 -29.13 4.34 7.77
C PHE A 51 -29.49 5.82 7.62
N ALA A 52 -29.21 6.42 6.47
CA ALA A 52 -29.51 7.82 6.15
C ALA A 52 -31.02 8.12 6.23
N GLU A 53 -31.87 7.17 5.82
CA GLU A 53 -33.34 7.27 5.94
C GLU A 53 -33.80 7.35 7.41
N LYS A 54 -33.11 6.66 8.32
CA LYS A 54 -33.50 6.58 9.76
C LYS A 54 -32.81 7.60 10.65
N ARG A 55 -31.61 8.07 10.28
CA ARG A 55 -30.72 8.87 11.15
C ARG A 55 -30.15 10.08 10.42
N MET A 56 -31.03 11.01 10.03
CA MET A 56 -30.68 12.22 9.26
C MET A 56 -29.62 13.15 9.88
N ASN A 57 -29.32 13.02 11.19
CA ASN A 57 -28.38 13.88 11.91
C ASN A 57 -26.97 13.27 12.08
N ILE A 58 -26.72 12.04 11.61
CA ILE A 58 -25.44 11.35 11.76
C ILE A 58 -24.78 11.24 10.39
N PHE A 59 -23.55 11.75 10.26
CA PHE A 59 -22.80 11.65 9.01
C PHE A 59 -22.28 10.25 8.78
N TRP A 60 -22.41 9.75 7.55
CA TRP A 60 -21.76 8.52 7.13
C TRP A 60 -20.62 8.82 6.17
N THR A 61 -19.43 8.26 6.42
CA THR A 61 -18.24 8.56 5.64
C THR A 61 -17.34 7.35 5.49
N VAL A 62 -16.54 7.35 4.42
CA VAL A 62 -15.47 6.38 4.23
C VAL A 62 -14.21 6.85 4.93
N CYS A 63 -13.45 5.91 5.46
CA CYS A 63 -12.17 6.14 6.08
C CYS A 63 -11.21 6.84 5.09
N ALA A 64 -10.62 7.96 5.51
CA ALA A 64 -9.67 8.71 4.70
C ALA A 64 -8.48 7.85 4.23
N SER A 65 -8.03 6.90 5.05
CA SER A 65 -6.94 5.99 4.67
C SER A 65 -7.34 5.09 3.49
N HIS A 66 -8.59 4.64 3.41
CA HIS A 66 -9.11 3.88 2.28
C HIS A 66 -9.18 4.75 1.02
N CYS A 67 -9.65 6.00 1.13
CA CYS A 67 -9.67 6.94 0.01
C CYS A 67 -8.25 7.17 -0.57
N ILE A 68 -7.24 7.31 0.29
CA ILE A 68 -5.83 7.42 -0.13
C ILE A 68 -5.41 6.16 -0.88
N CYS A 69 -5.77 4.97 -0.40
CA CYS A 69 -5.45 3.72 -1.09
C CYS A 69 -6.06 3.66 -2.49
N LEU A 70 -7.33 4.05 -2.64
CA LEU A 70 -8.00 4.12 -3.95
C LEU A 70 -7.32 5.13 -4.89
N MET A 71 -6.87 6.28 -4.37
CA MET A 71 -6.10 7.25 -5.18
C MET A 71 -4.79 6.64 -5.67
N LEU A 72 -4.04 5.93 -4.81
CA LEU A 72 -2.81 5.24 -5.20
C LEU A 72 -3.05 4.14 -6.23
N GLU A 73 -4.09 3.32 -6.05
CA GLU A 73 -4.48 2.30 -7.04
C GLU A 73 -4.82 2.93 -8.39
N LYS A 74 -5.53 4.07 -8.38
CA LYS A 74 -5.85 4.81 -9.59
C LYS A 74 -4.58 5.33 -10.28
N PHE A 75 -3.62 5.84 -9.52
CA PHE A 75 -2.33 6.25 -10.08
C PHE A 75 -1.59 5.07 -10.73
N GLU A 76 -1.62 3.88 -10.13
CA GLU A 76 -1.02 2.67 -10.71
C GLU A 76 -1.65 2.21 -12.03
N THR A 77 -2.86 2.69 -12.37
CA THR A 77 -3.46 2.45 -13.69
C THR A 77 -2.88 3.33 -14.80
N MET A 78 -2.23 4.45 -14.47
CA MET A 78 -1.60 5.34 -15.44
C MET A 78 -0.37 4.67 -16.04
N SER A 79 -0.24 4.68 -17.36
CA SER A 79 0.80 3.94 -18.09
C SER A 79 2.22 4.24 -17.60
N PHE A 80 2.55 5.53 -17.44
CA PHE A 80 3.85 5.97 -16.95
C PHE A 80 4.13 5.48 -15.52
N ILE A 81 3.18 5.64 -14.60
CA ILE A 81 3.33 5.21 -13.21
C ILE A 81 3.48 3.69 -13.16
N LYS A 82 2.64 2.96 -13.91
CA LYS A 82 2.71 1.51 -14.01
C LYS A 82 4.06 1.02 -14.51
N GLU A 83 4.64 1.68 -15.51
CA GLU A 83 5.95 1.34 -16.04
C GLU A 83 7.06 1.58 -15.01
N VAL A 84 7.03 2.74 -14.35
CA VAL A 84 7.97 3.12 -13.28
C VAL A 84 7.88 2.10 -12.13
N THR A 85 6.68 1.85 -11.62
CA THR A 85 6.44 0.86 -10.56
C THR A 85 6.93 -0.54 -10.97
N SER A 86 6.66 -0.97 -12.20
CA SER A 86 7.12 -2.28 -12.70
C SER A 86 8.64 -2.39 -12.73
N LYS A 87 9.34 -1.36 -13.20
CA LYS A 87 10.81 -1.31 -13.19
C LYS A 87 11.36 -1.35 -11.78
N ALA A 88 10.83 -0.54 -10.86
CA ALA A 88 11.20 -0.52 -9.46
C ALA A 88 11.03 -1.89 -8.79
N MET A 89 9.88 -2.56 -9.00
CA MET A 89 9.63 -3.90 -8.47
C MET A 89 10.58 -4.96 -9.02
N ILE A 90 11.01 -4.83 -10.28
CA ILE A 90 12.00 -5.75 -10.87
C ILE A 90 13.38 -5.54 -10.25
N ILE A 91 13.77 -4.28 -10.05
CA ILE A 91 15.03 -3.94 -9.38
C ILE A 91 15.03 -4.48 -7.96
N THR A 92 14.00 -4.18 -7.16
CA THR A 92 13.94 -4.64 -5.75
C THR A 92 13.85 -6.15 -5.66
N LYS A 93 13.04 -6.81 -6.50
CA LYS A 93 12.99 -8.28 -6.52
C LYS A 93 14.34 -8.90 -6.83
N PHE A 94 15.11 -8.32 -7.75
CA PHE A 94 16.47 -8.77 -8.05
C PHE A 94 17.42 -8.55 -6.87
N LEU A 95 17.39 -7.36 -6.27
CA LEU A 95 18.25 -7.01 -5.13
C LEU A 95 18.04 -7.93 -3.93
N TYR A 96 16.80 -8.40 -3.72
CA TYR A 96 16.43 -9.32 -2.64
C TYR A 96 16.41 -10.79 -3.05
N SER A 97 16.84 -11.14 -4.28
CA SER A 97 16.72 -12.51 -4.81
C SER A 97 17.78 -13.49 -4.32
N ARG A 98 18.96 -12.99 -3.91
CA ARG A 98 20.13 -13.80 -3.55
C ARG A 98 20.83 -13.24 -2.33
N GLU A 99 21.34 -14.12 -1.48
CA GLU A 99 22.09 -13.74 -0.28
C GLU A 99 23.33 -12.88 -0.59
N THR A 100 24.04 -13.17 -1.68
CA THR A 100 25.23 -12.41 -2.07
C THR A 100 24.90 -11.00 -2.55
N ILE A 101 23.75 -10.80 -3.21
CA ILE A 101 23.27 -9.48 -3.62
C ILE A 101 22.73 -8.72 -2.40
N LEU A 102 21.98 -9.40 -1.52
CA LEU A 102 21.50 -8.85 -0.25
C LEU A 102 22.66 -8.34 0.62
N LYS A 103 23.75 -9.09 0.73
CA LYS A 103 24.98 -8.68 1.43
C LYS A 103 25.64 -7.45 0.81
N LEU A 104 25.46 -7.22 -0.48
CA LEU A 104 25.97 -6.02 -1.15
C LEU A 104 25.04 -4.82 -0.92
N VAL A 105 23.73 -5.04 -0.98
CA VAL A 105 22.70 -4.04 -0.66
C VAL A 105 22.85 -3.55 0.78
N SER A 106 22.99 -4.47 1.74
CA SER A 106 23.12 -4.14 3.16
C SER A 106 24.39 -3.35 3.53
N LYS A 107 25.38 -3.28 2.63
CA LYS A 107 26.60 -2.48 2.82
C LYS A 107 26.43 -1.03 2.37
N HIS A 108 25.41 -0.75 1.56
CA HIS A 108 25.24 0.56 0.91
C HIS A 108 23.92 1.22 1.31
N VAL A 109 22.84 0.45 1.35
CA VAL A 109 21.51 0.91 1.74
C VAL A 109 21.42 0.91 3.26
N SER A 110 20.78 1.94 3.83
CA SER A 110 20.59 2.08 5.27
C SER A 110 19.72 0.94 5.85
N GLU A 111 19.47 0.93 7.17
CA GLU A 111 18.55 -0.04 7.81
C GLU A 111 17.13 -0.04 7.21
N ARG A 112 16.78 1.00 6.44
CA ARG A 112 15.54 1.06 5.69
C ARG A 112 15.55 0.05 4.54
N SER A 113 14.78 -1.02 4.67
CA SER A 113 14.51 -1.94 3.57
C SER A 113 13.89 -1.21 2.37
N LEU A 114 14.41 -1.45 1.16
CA LEU A 114 13.85 -0.90 -0.09
C LEU A 114 12.40 -1.36 -0.29
N VAL A 115 12.07 -2.57 0.17
CA VAL A 115 10.71 -3.12 0.12
C VAL A 115 10.03 -2.90 1.47
N ASN A 116 8.85 -2.28 1.44
CA ASN A 116 8.05 -2.02 2.64
C ASN A 116 6.94 -3.07 2.83
N SER A 117 6.86 -3.68 4.02
CA SER A 117 5.87 -4.69 4.39
C SER A 117 4.56 -4.09 4.95
N SER A 118 4.06 -3.00 4.35
CA SER A 118 2.79 -2.40 4.79
C SER A 118 1.65 -3.42 4.78
N ARG A 119 0.84 -3.39 5.86
CA ARG A 119 -0.39 -4.21 5.98
C ARG A 119 -1.41 -3.88 4.88
N ILE A 120 -1.34 -2.66 4.33
CA ILE A 120 -2.20 -2.23 3.23
C ILE A 120 -1.49 -2.53 1.91
N ARG A 121 -1.93 -3.62 1.27
CA ARG A 121 -1.32 -4.16 0.06
C ARG A 121 -1.15 -3.10 -1.05
N SER A 122 -2.14 -2.24 -1.23
CA SER A 122 -2.22 -1.24 -2.30
C SER A 122 -1.24 -0.07 -2.13
N VAL A 123 -0.73 0.14 -0.91
CA VAL A 123 0.24 1.21 -0.61
C VAL A 123 1.68 0.74 -0.84
N ARG A 124 1.92 -0.58 -0.88
CA ARG A 124 3.26 -1.16 -0.97
C ARG A 124 4.09 -0.67 -2.17
N PRO A 125 3.54 -0.54 -3.39
CA PRO A 125 4.35 -0.09 -4.52
C PRO A 125 4.79 1.37 -4.37
N SER A 126 3.91 2.23 -3.83
CA SER A 126 4.23 3.63 -3.53
C SER A 126 5.32 3.77 -2.47
N LEU A 127 5.24 3.01 -1.37
CA LEU A 127 6.28 3.00 -0.33
C LEU A 127 7.62 2.44 -0.84
N THR A 128 7.55 1.45 -1.75
CA THR A 128 8.76 0.90 -2.38
C THR A 128 9.42 1.96 -3.27
N LEU A 129 8.64 2.70 -4.06
CA LEU A 129 9.15 3.82 -4.85
C LEU A 129 9.76 4.91 -3.97
N GLU A 130 9.08 5.30 -2.89
CA GLU A 130 9.59 6.27 -1.91
C GLU A 130 10.95 5.84 -1.35
N ASN A 131 11.07 4.58 -0.90
CA ASN A 131 12.32 4.07 -0.35
C ASN A 131 13.45 4.03 -1.39
N ILE A 132 13.15 3.69 -2.65
CA ILE A 132 14.15 3.74 -3.73
C ILE A 132 14.62 5.18 -3.98
N VAL A 133 13.72 6.16 -3.94
CA VAL A 133 14.07 7.57 -4.11
C VAL A 133 14.94 8.06 -2.95
N LEU A 134 14.59 7.70 -1.72
CA LEU A 134 15.37 8.07 -0.53
C LEU A 134 16.77 7.42 -0.51
N GLU A 135 16.88 6.21 -1.05
CA GLU A 135 18.14 5.47 -1.16
C GLU A 135 18.83 5.67 -2.53
N LYS A 136 18.40 6.64 -3.35
CA LYS A 136 18.90 6.87 -4.71
C LYS A 136 20.42 6.93 -4.76
N GLU A 137 21.03 7.77 -3.93
CA GLU A 137 22.49 7.97 -3.90
C GLU A 137 23.24 6.70 -3.45
N ASN A 138 22.67 5.97 -2.50
CA ASN A 138 23.25 4.73 -1.99
C ASN A 138 23.19 3.62 -3.04
N LEU A 139 22.08 3.52 -3.77
CA LEU A 139 21.93 2.61 -4.90
C LEU A 139 22.89 2.96 -6.04
N GLN A 140 23.06 4.25 -6.36
CA GLN A 140 24.06 4.71 -7.33
C GLN A 140 25.47 4.28 -6.92
N LYS A 141 25.86 4.54 -5.66
CA LYS A 141 27.17 4.13 -5.12
C LYS A 141 27.36 2.61 -5.17
N MET A 142 26.33 1.85 -4.78
CA MET A 142 26.36 0.38 -4.82
C MET A 142 26.62 -0.13 -6.24
N PHE A 143 25.87 0.38 -7.21
CA PHE A 143 25.98 -0.05 -8.60
C PHE A 143 27.24 0.48 -9.30
N GLY A 144 27.80 1.61 -8.85
CA GLY A 144 29.11 2.09 -9.29
C GLY A 144 30.30 1.41 -8.60
N SER A 145 30.06 0.60 -7.57
CA SER A 145 31.14 -0.01 -6.78
C SER A 145 31.91 -1.06 -7.57
N SER A 146 33.21 -1.20 -7.27
CA SER A 146 34.02 -2.30 -7.79
C SER A 146 33.41 -3.65 -7.45
N ALA A 147 32.86 -3.80 -6.23
CA ALA A 147 32.19 -5.02 -5.78
C ALA A 147 31.00 -5.42 -6.66
N TRP A 148 30.23 -4.47 -7.19
CA TRP A 148 29.19 -4.74 -8.18
C TRP A 148 29.80 -5.11 -9.53
N ASN A 149 30.72 -4.29 -10.04
CA ASN A 149 31.29 -4.43 -11.39
C ASN A 149 32.10 -5.71 -11.59
N THR A 150 32.75 -6.21 -10.54
CA THR A 150 33.47 -7.50 -10.56
C THR A 150 32.59 -8.69 -10.23
N SER A 151 31.31 -8.47 -9.87
CA SER A 151 30.41 -9.56 -9.53
C SER A 151 29.94 -10.32 -10.76
N ILE A 152 29.69 -11.61 -10.60
CA ILE A 152 29.01 -12.43 -11.62
C ILE A 152 27.61 -11.91 -11.95
N TRP A 153 27.02 -11.09 -11.06
CA TRP A 153 25.67 -10.59 -11.21
C TRP A 153 25.60 -9.46 -12.23
N ALA A 154 26.59 -8.57 -12.27
CA ALA A 154 26.65 -7.49 -13.26
C ALA A 154 26.72 -8.01 -14.70
N SER A 155 27.35 -9.17 -14.93
CA SER A 155 27.49 -9.76 -16.27
C SER A 155 26.33 -10.65 -16.71
N ARG A 156 25.51 -11.15 -15.76
CA ARG A 156 24.33 -11.97 -16.08
C ARG A 156 23.19 -11.15 -16.69
N ALA A 157 22.33 -11.82 -17.46
CA ALA A 157 21.23 -11.19 -18.17
C ALA A 157 20.25 -10.45 -17.24
N ASP A 158 19.99 -10.96 -16.03
CA ASP A 158 19.17 -10.31 -15.02
C ASP A 158 19.83 -9.06 -14.44
N GLY A 159 21.13 -9.10 -14.12
CA GLY A 159 21.86 -7.92 -13.65
C GLY A 159 22.02 -6.84 -14.73
N LYS A 160 22.31 -7.21 -15.98
CA LYS A 160 22.32 -6.28 -17.13
C LYS A 160 20.96 -5.62 -17.35
N ARG A 161 19.87 -6.39 -17.17
CA ARG A 161 18.51 -5.84 -17.25
C ARG A 161 18.23 -4.83 -16.16
N VAL A 162 18.70 -5.06 -14.94
CA VAL A 162 18.60 -4.08 -13.84
C VAL A 162 19.45 -2.87 -14.17
N ASP A 163 20.70 -3.07 -14.63
CA ASP A 163 21.63 -2.00 -15.00
C ASP A 163 21.05 -1.03 -16.03
N ASN A 164 20.53 -1.56 -17.14
CA ASN A 164 19.90 -0.74 -18.19
C ASN A 164 18.62 -0.04 -17.72
N ARG A 165 17.99 -0.51 -16.63
CA ARG A 165 16.76 0.09 -16.08
C ARG A 165 17.03 1.13 -15.01
N LYS A 166 18.27 1.22 -14.50
CA LYS A 166 18.70 2.27 -13.56
C LYS A 166 18.66 3.66 -14.19
N VAL A 167 18.88 3.74 -15.50
CA VAL A 167 18.87 4.97 -16.33
C VAL A 167 17.60 5.81 -16.11
N VAL A 168 16.48 5.19 -15.70
CA VAL A 168 15.20 5.89 -15.51
C VAL A 168 14.99 6.40 -14.08
N PHE A 169 15.81 5.97 -13.11
CA PHE A 169 15.62 6.25 -11.67
C PHE A 169 16.84 6.89 -11.00
N LEU A 170 18.02 6.57 -11.50
CA LEU A 170 19.31 6.82 -10.89
C LEU A 170 20.21 7.71 -11.76
N GLU A 171 19.67 8.37 -12.78
CA GLU A 171 20.32 9.50 -13.46
C GLU A 171 19.76 10.84 -12.96
#